data_AF-A0A383B499-F1
#
_entry.id   AF-A0A383B499-F1
#
_cell.length_a   1.000
_cell.length_b   1.000
_cell.length_c   1.000
_cell.angle_alpha   90.00
_cell.angle_beta   90.00
_cell.angle_gamma   90.00
#
_symmetry.space_group_name_H-M   'P 1'
#
loop_
_entity.id
_entity.type
_entity.pdbx_description
1 polymer ?
#
loop_
_entity_poly.entity_id
_entity_poly.type
_entity_poly.pdbx_seq_one_letter_code
_entity_poly.pdbx_strand_id
1 'polypeptide(L)'
;GVANGFPREGGFDITVASEIMAIFCLAENLADLQRRLGNIIVGYTRSREPIHARDLKAEGPMTALLRDAFMPNLVQTLENNPAIIHGGPFANIAHGCNSVRATKTALKLADYVVTEAGFGADLGAEKFFNIKCRKAKLKPDAVVLVATARALKMHGGVAKADLKSENVGALQDGLENLGRHLRNIGQFGVPAVVAINKFVADTPAEIDAIRNYCMEFGVEVFECSHWADGGAGTEALAHHVAGLADTG
;
A
#
# COMPACT_ATOMS: atom_id res chain seq x y z
N GLY A 1 -1.37 5.39 46.07
CA GLY A 1 -2.45 6.00 46.88
C GLY A 1 -3.29 6.91 45.99
N VAL A 2 -4.31 7.58 46.54
CA VAL A 2 -5.25 8.44 45.76
C VAL A 2 -4.55 9.48 44.88
N ALA A 3 -3.38 9.97 45.29
CA ALA A 3 -2.56 10.90 44.51
C ALA A 3 -2.02 10.33 43.17
N ASN A 4 -2.06 9.00 42.97
CA ASN A 4 -1.46 8.32 41.81
C ASN A 4 -2.50 7.90 40.75
N GLY A 5 -3.69 8.52 40.77
CA GLY A 5 -4.77 8.24 39.83
C GLY A 5 -5.64 7.04 40.22
N PHE A 6 -6.43 6.58 39.26
CA PHE A 6 -7.42 5.52 39.44
C PHE A 6 -6.92 4.19 38.83
N PRO A 7 -6.92 3.08 39.58
CA PRO A 7 -6.58 1.78 39.04
C PRO A 7 -7.47 1.40 37.85
N ARG A 8 -6.85 0.97 36.75
CA ARG A 8 -7.52 0.43 35.57
C ARG A 8 -6.56 -0.51 34.84
N GLU A 9 -7.11 -1.39 34.00
CA GLU A 9 -6.31 -2.15 33.03
C GLU A 9 -5.95 -1.25 31.84
N GLY A 10 -4.80 -1.51 31.24
CA GLY A 10 -4.26 -0.78 30.10
C GLY A 10 -3.15 -1.56 29.42
N GLY A 11 -2.70 -1.09 28.27
CA GLY A 11 -1.65 -1.72 27.48
C GLY A 11 -0.98 -0.73 26.54
N PHE A 12 -0.03 -1.24 25.76
CA PHE A 12 0.69 -0.49 24.74
C PHE A 12 0.60 -1.22 23.41
N ASP A 13 0.42 -0.44 22.36
CA ASP A 13 0.56 -0.88 20.98
C ASP A 13 1.84 -0.28 20.37
N ILE A 14 2.37 -0.91 19.33
CA ILE A 14 3.42 -0.30 18.53
C ILE A 14 2.90 0.98 17.85
N THR A 15 3.69 2.06 17.83
CA THR A 15 3.22 3.40 17.44
C THR A 15 2.52 3.47 16.06
N VAL A 16 3.00 2.70 15.09
CA VAL A 16 2.43 2.65 13.72
C VAL A 16 1.05 1.99 13.65
N ALA A 17 0.64 1.27 14.71
CA ALA A 17 -0.71 0.73 14.87
C ALA A 17 -1.71 1.76 15.44
N SER A 18 -1.23 2.92 15.92
CA SER A 18 -2.09 3.95 16.51
C SER A 18 -3.11 4.51 15.51
N GLU A 19 -4.34 4.75 15.96
CA GLU A 19 -5.34 5.48 15.17
C GLU A 19 -4.85 6.88 14.77
N ILE A 20 -3.97 7.50 15.57
CA ILE A 20 -3.34 8.78 15.22
C ILE A 20 -2.54 8.64 13.92
N MET A 21 -1.82 7.52 13.70
CA MET A 21 -1.10 7.26 12.44
C MET A 21 -2.07 7.12 11.25
N ALA A 22 -3.20 6.44 11.44
CA ALA A 22 -4.22 6.30 10.39
C ALA A 22 -4.88 7.65 10.05
N ILE A 23 -5.21 8.45 11.07
CA ILE A 23 -5.74 9.82 10.93
C ILE A 23 -4.73 10.71 10.22
N PHE A 24 -3.46 10.68 10.65
CA PHE A 24 -2.36 11.41 10.04
C PHE A 24 -2.21 11.08 8.55
N CYS A 25 -2.32 9.80 8.19
CA CYS A 25 -2.20 9.37 6.80
C CYS A 25 -3.43 9.72 5.94
N LEU A 26 -4.60 9.98 6.53
CA LEU A 26 -5.83 10.31 5.78
C LEU A 26 -6.22 11.79 5.81
N ALA A 27 -5.55 12.62 6.61
CA ALA A 27 -5.83 14.04 6.71
C ALA A 27 -5.28 14.80 5.50
N GLU A 28 -6.03 15.79 5.01
CA GLU A 28 -5.62 16.60 3.84
C GLU A 28 -4.84 17.86 4.22
N ASN A 29 -5.11 18.41 5.40
CA ASN A 29 -4.51 19.63 5.93
C ASN A 29 -4.61 19.64 7.48
N LEU A 30 -3.97 20.60 8.15
CA LEU A 30 -3.94 20.65 9.62
C LEU A 30 -5.33 20.81 10.25
N ALA A 31 -6.25 21.52 9.59
CA ALA A 31 -7.63 21.65 10.08
C ALA A 31 -8.39 20.32 9.99
N ASP A 32 -8.21 19.56 8.90
CA ASP A 32 -8.77 18.22 8.76
C ASP A 32 -8.14 17.22 9.76
N LEU A 33 -6.83 17.34 10.00
CA LEU A 33 -6.12 16.57 11.01
C LEU A 33 -6.70 16.82 12.41
N GLN A 34 -6.81 18.09 12.82
CA GLN A 34 -7.38 18.47 14.12
C GLN A 34 -8.81 17.96 14.30
N ARG A 35 -9.66 18.15 13.28
CA ARG A 35 -11.04 17.67 13.30
C ARG A 35 -11.13 16.16 13.52
N ARG A 36 -10.26 15.39 12.86
CA ARG A 36 -10.22 13.92 13.00
C ARG A 36 -9.68 13.48 14.35
N LEU A 37 -8.61 14.11 14.83
CA LEU A 37 -8.07 13.86 16.16
C LEU A 37 -9.14 14.12 17.24
N GLY A 38 -9.92 15.19 17.10
CA GLY A 38 -11.03 15.49 17.99
C GLY A 38 -12.19 14.48 17.94
N ASN A 39 -12.31 13.69 16.87
CA ASN A 39 -13.34 12.67 16.72
C ASN A 39 -12.96 11.31 17.34
N ILE A 40 -11.69 11.09 17.72
CA ILE A 40 -11.25 9.85 18.36
C ILE A 40 -12.12 9.58 19.59
N ILE A 41 -12.70 8.38 19.70
CA ILE A 41 -13.42 7.93 20.89
C ILE A 41 -12.40 7.34 21.86
N VAL A 42 -12.29 7.93 23.05
CA VAL A 42 -11.29 7.53 24.06
C VAL A 42 -11.89 6.67 25.18
N GLY A 43 -13.22 6.57 25.24
CA GLY A 43 -13.93 5.78 26.22
C GLY A 43 -15.43 6.02 26.17
N TYR A 44 -16.14 5.50 27.16
CA TYR A 44 -17.59 5.64 27.28
C TYR A 44 -17.96 6.02 28.72
N THR A 45 -19.04 6.79 28.88
CA THR A 45 -19.64 7.07 30.19
C THR A 45 -20.29 5.80 30.77
N ARG A 46 -20.72 5.85 32.04
CA ARG A 46 -21.50 4.76 32.65
C ARG A 46 -22.85 4.52 31.94
N SER A 47 -23.39 5.53 31.28
CA SER A 47 -24.60 5.41 30.44
C SER A 47 -24.29 4.98 29.00
N ARG A 48 -23.03 4.60 28.70
CA ARG A 48 -22.54 4.16 27.37
C ARG A 48 -22.54 5.26 26.30
N GLU A 49 -22.49 6.52 26.70
CA GLU A 49 -22.28 7.62 25.75
C GLU A 49 -20.79 7.73 25.40
N PRO A 50 -20.42 7.89 24.11
CA PRO A 50 -19.02 8.01 23.70
C PRO A 50 -18.40 9.30 24.23
N ILE A 51 -17.16 9.20 24.71
CA ILE A 51 -16.33 10.35 25.07
C ILE A 51 -15.30 10.54 23.98
N HIS A 52 -15.31 11.69 23.32
CA HIS A 52 -14.38 12.04 22.27
C HIS A 52 -13.16 12.81 22.83
N ALA A 53 -12.05 12.78 22.09
CA ALA A 53 -10.85 13.54 22.46
C ALA A 53 -11.12 15.06 22.54
N ARG A 54 -12.04 15.60 21.74
CA ARG A 54 -12.47 17.01 21.83
C ARG A 54 -13.17 17.38 23.13
N ASP A 55 -13.85 16.41 23.76
CA ASP A 55 -14.54 16.65 25.04
C ASP A 55 -13.51 16.86 26.17
N LEU A 56 -12.29 16.36 25.95
CA LEU A 56 -11.11 16.57 26.80
C LEU A 56 -10.22 17.73 26.33
N LYS A 57 -10.62 18.47 25.28
CA LYS A 57 -9.85 19.55 24.64
C LYS A 57 -8.46 19.12 24.15
N ALA A 58 -8.31 17.86 23.74
CA ALA A 58 -7.03 17.26 23.39
C ALA A 58 -6.64 17.45 21.91
N GLU A 59 -7.58 17.80 21.04
CA GLU A 59 -7.38 17.90 19.58
C GLU A 59 -6.39 19.00 19.18
N GLY A 60 -6.44 20.17 19.84
CA GLY A 60 -5.51 21.26 19.61
C GLY A 60 -4.06 20.89 19.98
N PRO A 61 -3.81 20.44 21.24
CA PRO A 61 -2.50 19.97 21.66
C PRO A 61 -1.94 18.83 20.79
N MET A 62 -2.75 17.82 20.44
CA MET A 62 -2.30 16.74 19.53
C MET A 62 -1.91 17.28 18.15
N THR A 63 -2.69 18.24 17.61
CA THR A 63 -2.37 18.86 16.31
C THR A 63 -1.07 19.66 16.39
N ALA A 64 -0.83 20.38 17.48
CA ALA A 64 0.41 21.14 17.69
C ALA A 64 1.65 20.23 17.70
N LEU A 65 1.57 19.07 18.38
CA LEU A 65 2.63 18.07 18.40
C LEU A 65 2.92 17.47 17.01
N LEU A 66 1.91 17.39 16.15
CA LEU A 66 2.02 16.81 14.82
C LEU A 66 2.31 17.84 13.72
N ARG A 67 2.41 19.14 14.04
CA ARG A 67 2.53 20.22 13.05
C ARG A 67 3.66 19.97 12.05
N ASP A 68 4.86 19.72 12.55
CA ASP A 68 6.05 19.53 11.71
C ASP A 68 6.08 18.12 11.12
N ALA A 69 5.69 17.13 11.92
CA ALA A 69 5.56 15.75 11.46
C ALA A 69 4.66 15.63 10.22
N PHE A 70 3.62 16.47 10.12
CA PHE A 70 2.66 16.46 9.03
C PHE A 70 3.20 17.03 7.71
N MET A 71 4.45 17.50 7.65
CA MET A 71 5.11 17.90 6.41
C MET A 71 5.74 16.69 5.70
N PRO A 72 5.44 16.42 4.41
CA PRO A 72 6.04 15.31 3.68
C PRO A 72 7.57 15.40 3.61
N ASN A 73 8.26 14.29 3.88
CA ASN A 73 9.73 14.25 3.86
C ASN A 73 10.22 13.91 2.45
N LEU A 74 10.92 14.85 1.81
CA LEU A 74 11.60 14.62 0.55
C LEU A 74 12.95 13.94 0.79
N VAL A 75 13.16 12.84 0.09
CA VAL A 75 14.41 12.09 -0.01
C VAL A 75 14.63 11.74 -1.48
N GLN A 76 15.55 10.82 -1.78
CA GLN A 76 15.82 10.38 -3.14
C GLN A 76 16.10 8.88 -3.20
N THR A 77 15.87 8.30 -4.38
CA THR A 77 16.34 6.95 -4.74
C THR A 77 17.87 6.94 -4.93
N LEU A 78 18.46 5.75 -5.13
CA LEU A 78 19.89 5.62 -5.46
C LEU A 78 20.27 6.32 -6.78
N GLU A 79 19.31 6.47 -7.70
CA GLU A 79 19.46 7.14 -8.99
C GLU A 79 18.95 8.59 -8.96
N ASN A 80 18.94 9.19 -7.77
CA ASN A 80 18.62 10.62 -7.55
C ASN A 80 17.17 11.04 -7.89
N ASN A 81 16.30 10.10 -8.29
CA ASN A 81 14.86 10.38 -8.45
C ASN A 81 14.25 10.85 -7.11
N PRO A 82 13.42 11.91 -7.10
CA PRO A 82 12.80 12.41 -5.89
C PRO A 82 11.80 11.38 -5.33
N ALA A 83 11.84 11.16 -4.01
CA ALA A 83 10.93 10.26 -3.31
C ALA A 83 10.36 10.91 -2.05
N ILE A 84 9.07 10.72 -1.78
CA ILE A 84 8.42 11.24 -0.58
C ILE A 84 8.06 10.10 0.37
N ILE A 85 8.67 10.10 1.56
CA ILE A 85 8.39 9.11 2.62
C ILE A 85 7.60 9.80 3.73
N HIS A 86 6.34 9.41 3.93
CA HIS A 86 5.48 10.09 4.90
C HIS A 86 4.29 9.24 5.36
N GLY A 87 4.28 8.93 6.66
CA GLY A 87 3.28 8.08 7.29
C GLY A 87 3.50 6.58 7.00
N GLY A 88 2.87 5.73 7.81
CA GLY A 88 2.99 4.28 7.69
C GLY A 88 2.01 3.56 8.62
N PRO A 89 0.71 3.57 8.33
CA PRO A 89 -0.28 2.86 9.13
C PRO A 89 -0.25 1.37 8.80
N PHE A 90 -0.70 0.55 9.74
CA PHE A 90 -0.90 -0.89 9.49
C PHE A 90 -1.88 -1.15 8.33
N ALA A 91 -1.69 -2.26 7.63
CA ALA A 91 -2.54 -2.68 6.50
C ALA A 91 -3.64 -3.67 6.89
N ASN A 92 -3.65 -4.18 8.13
CA ASN A 92 -4.71 -5.06 8.66
C ASN A 92 -5.80 -4.26 9.40
N ILE A 93 -5.46 -3.57 10.48
CA ILE A 93 -6.38 -2.74 11.29
C ILE A 93 -6.61 -1.33 10.71
N ALA A 94 -5.78 -0.92 9.75
CA ALA A 94 -5.92 0.34 9.01
C ALA A 94 -5.73 0.07 7.50
N HIS A 95 -5.41 1.12 6.74
CA HIS A 95 -5.46 1.12 5.27
C HIS A 95 -4.10 0.91 4.57
N GLY A 96 -2.99 0.81 5.31
CA GLY A 96 -1.71 0.38 4.75
C GLY A 96 -1.08 1.26 3.68
N CYS A 97 -1.39 2.55 3.62
CA CYS A 97 -0.85 3.46 2.59
C CYS A 97 -0.05 4.60 3.22
N ASN A 98 0.89 5.17 2.47
CA ASN A 98 1.49 6.46 2.83
C ASN A 98 0.42 7.59 2.81
N SER A 99 0.75 8.73 3.40
CA SER A 99 -0.23 9.79 3.61
C SER A 99 -0.85 10.37 2.32
N VAL A 100 -2.12 10.78 2.42
CA VAL A 100 -2.83 11.56 1.41
C VAL A 100 -2.09 12.86 1.09
N ARG A 101 -1.53 13.53 2.11
CA ARG A 101 -0.79 14.78 1.92
C ARG A 101 0.43 14.57 1.01
N ALA A 102 1.21 13.52 1.23
CA ALA A 102 2.35 13.18 0.36
C ALA A 102 1.93 12.86 -1.07
N THR A 103 0.94 11.98 -1.26
CA THR A 103 0.46 11.62 -2.60
C THR A 103 -0.09 12.83 -3.35
N LYS A 104 -0.89 13.69 -2.70
CA LYS A 104 -1.41 14.91 -3.34
C LYS A 104 -0.33 15.93 -3.65
N THR A 105 0.67 16.09 -2.77
CA THR A 105 1.82 16.95 -3.05
C THR A 105 2.59 16.43 -4.28
N ALA A 106 2.89 15.13 -4.34
CA ALA A 106 3.57 14.52 -5.47
C ALA A 106 2.81 14.73 -6.80
N LEU A 107 1.48 14.54 -6.78
CA LEU A 107 0.60 14.75 -7.96
C LEU A 107 0.54 16.21 -8.45
N LYS A 108 1.10 17.16 -7.69
CA LYS A 108 1.24 18.56 -8.11
C LYS A 108 2.65 18.91 -8.58
N LEU A 109 3.61 18.03 -8.36
CA LEU A 109 5.04 18.27 -8.63
C LEU A 109 5.58 17.39 -9.76
N ALA A 110 4.90 16.30 -10.11
CA ALA A 110 5.34 15.35 -11.12
C ALA A 110 4.17 14.92 -12.01
N ASP A 111 4.49 14.55 -13.24
CA ASP A 111 3.51 14.03 -14.21
C ASP A 111 3.08 12.59 -13.86
N TYR A 112 4.00 11.78 -13.32
CA TYR A 112 3.72 10.43 -12.84
C TYR A 112 4.06 10.29 -11.35
N VAL A 113 3.16 9.65 -10.59
CA VAL A 113 3.34 9.38 -9.16
C VAL A 113 3.15 7.90 -8.90
N VAL A 114 4.25 7.20 -8.64
CA VAL A 114 4.20 5.81 -8.17
C VAL A 114 3.98 5.80 -6.66
N THR A 115 3.01 5.00 -6.22
CA THR A 115 2.71 4.78 -4.79
C THR A 115 2.32 3.32 -4.58
N GLU A 116 2.32 2.88 -3.33
CA GLU A 116 2.07 1.48 -2.96
C GLU A 116 1.09 1.37 -1.78
N ALA A 117 0.59 0.15 -1.58
CA ALA A 117 -0.22 -0.22 -0.42
C ALA A 117 0.27 -1.55 0.14
N GLY A 118 0.26 -1.71 1.46
CA GLY A 118 0.79 -2.88 2.14
C GLY A 118 -0.05 -4.16 1.97
N PHE A 119 0.61 -5.31 2.08
CA PHE A 119 0.04 -6.66 1.83
C PHE A 119 -0.35 -6.91 0.36
N GLY A 120 -1.10 -7.98 0.09
CA GLY A 120 -1.62 -8.30 -1.23
C GLY A 120 -2.74 -7.36 -1.68
N ALA A 121 -3.15 -7.48 -2.94
CA ALA A 121 -4.16 -6.59 -3.53
C ALA A 121 -5.56 -6.75 -2.88
N ASP A 122 -5.82 -7.88 -2.24
CA ASP A 122 -7.03 -8.17 -1.47
C ASP A 122 -7.18 -7.30 -0.21
N LEU A 123 -6.08 -6.83 0.37
CA LEU A 123 -6.08 -5.93 1.53
C LEU A 123 -5.58 -4.53 1.16
N GLY A 124 -4.36 -4.42 0.63
CA GLY A 124 -3.71 -3.15 0.36
C GLY A 124 -4.42 -2.37 -0.73
N ALA A 125 -4.54 -2.97 -1.92
CA ALA A 125 -5.16 -2.30 -3.06
C ALA A 125 -6.66 -2.02 -2.80
N GLU A 126 -7.40 -2.99 -2.26
CA GLU A 126 -8.81 -2.79 -1.86
C GLU A 126 -8.97 -1.55 -0.96
N LYS A 127 -8.17 -1.44 0.10
CA LYS A 127 -8.22 -0.28 1.02
C LYS A 127 -7.67 0.99 0.40
N PHE A 128 -6.70 0.90 -0.50
CA PHE A 128 -6.24 2.04 -1.28
C PHE A 128 -7.40 2.62 -2.10
N PHE A 129 -8.11 1.81 -2.89
CA PHE A 129 -9.26 2.25 -3.68
C PHE A 129 -10.44 2.71 -2.81
N ASN A 130 -10.90 1.84 -1.90
CA ASN A 130 -12.14 2.06 -1.16
C ASN A 130 -11.99 2.99 0.05
N ILE A 131 -10.79 3.22 0.57
CA ILE A 131 -10.55 4.15 1.69
C ILE A 131 -9.78 5.37 1.24
N LYS A 132 -8.53 5.21 0.79
CA LYS A 132 -7.65 6.35 0.49
C LYS A 132 -8.17 7.13 -0.72
N CYS A 133 -8.37 6.51 -1.87
CA CYS A 133 -8.85 7.17 -3.08
C CYS A 133 -10.24 7.78 -2.89
N ARG A 134 -11.20 7.04 -2.31
CA ARG A 134 -12.53 7.57 -2.00
C ARG A 134 -12.48 8.82 -1.10
N LYS A 135 -11.69 8.80 -0.01
CA LYS A 135 -11.61 9.94 0.93
C LYS A 135 -10.84 11.13 0.35
N ALA A 136 -9.79 10.86 -0.43
CA ALA A 136 -8.91 11.89 -0.98
C ALA A 136 -9.30 12.34 -2.39
N LYS A 137 -10.34 11.73 -2.99
CA LYS A 137 -10.78 11.95 -4.38
C LYS A 137 -9.65 11.70 -5.39
N LEU A 138 -8.87 10.64 -5.17
CA LEU A 138 -7.85 10.18 -6.11
C LEU A 138 -8.48 9.23 -7.12
N LYS A 139 -7.96 9.24 -8.35
CA LYS A 139 -8.32 8.33 -9.42
C LYS A 139 -7.02 7.74 -9.96
N PRO A 140 -6.67 6.49 -9.60
CA PRO A 140 -5.45 5.85 -10.10
C PRO A 140 -5.62 5.50 -11.58
N ASP A 141 -4.60 5.79 -12.39
CA ASP A 141 -4.65 5.59 -13.84
C ASP A 141 -4.14 4.21 -14.27
N ALA A 142 -3.28 3.57 -13.47
CA ALA A 142 -2.79 2.21 -13.71
C ALA A 142 -2.45 1.47 -12.41
N VAL A 143 -2.45 0.13 -12.46
CA VAL A 143 -2.01 -0.75 -11.36
C VAL A 143 -0.89 -1.67 -11.85
N VAL A 144 0.22 -1.69 -11.11
CA VAL A 144 1.26 -2.73 -11.27
C VAL A 144 1.04 -3.80 -10.20
N LEU A 145 0.76 -5.03 -10.63
CA LEU A 145 0.66 -6.19 -9.75
C LEU A 145 1.97 -6.98 -9.77
N VAL A 146 2.69 -6.95 -8.65
CA VAL A 146 3.99 -7.63 -8.53
C VAL A 146 3.79 -9.10 -8.17
N ALA A 147 4.49 -10.00 -8.86
CA ALA A 147 4.54 -11.42 -8.55
C ALA A 147 5.96 -12.00 -8.72
N THR A 148 6.18 -13.22 -8.24
CA THR A 148 7.42 -13.99 -8.44
C THR A 148 7.09 -15.45 -8.73
N ALA A 149 7.88 -16.12 -9.56
CA ALA A 149 7.70 -17.55 -9.84
C ALA A 149 7.74 -18.38 -8.55
N ARG A 150 8.63 -18.02 -7.62
CA ARG A 150 8.76 -18.65 -6.30
C ARG A 150 7.51 -18.50 -5.42
N ALA A 151 6.89 -17.31 -5.37
CA ALA A 151 5.66 -17.13 -4.60
C ALA A 151 4.51 -17.93 -5.22
N LEU A 152 4.41 -17.98 -6.54
CA LEU A 152 3.37 -18.76 -7.23
C LEU A 152 3.56 -20.26 -6.99
N LYS A 153 4.79 -20.78 -7.03
CA LYS A 153 5.09 -22.16 -6.59
C LYS A 153 4.66 -22.43 -5.15
N MET A 154 4.85 -21.49 -4.22
CA MET A 154 4.35 -21.64 -2.85
C MET A 154 2.81 -21.72 -2.79
N HIS A 155 2.12 -20.89 -3.57
CA HIS A 155 0.65 -20.94 -3.68
C HIS A 155 0.16 -22.25 -4.28
N GLY A 156 0.95 -22.90 -5.14
CA GLY A 156 0.71 -24.26 -5.62
C GLY A 156 1.19 -25.38 -4.68
N GLY A 157 1.58 -25.05 -3.44
CA GLY A 157 1.88 -26.03 -2.40
C GLY A 157 3.36 -26.40 -2.22
N VAL A 158 4.29 -25.77 -2.95
CA VAL A 158 5.73 -26.01 -2.73
C VAL A 158 6.18 -25.38 -1.41
N ALA A 159 6.84 -26.18 -0.57
CA ALA A 159 7.38 -25.69 0.69
C ALA A 159 8.49 -24.64 0.46
N LYS A 160 8.63 -23.69 1.39
CA LYS A 160 9.58 -22.58 1.27
C LYS A 160 11.03 -23.03 1.02
N ALA A 161 11.42 -24.19 1.55
CA ALA A 161 12.76 -24.76 1.40
C ALA A 161 13.07 -25.22 -0.03
N ASP A 162 12.04 -25.55 -0.82
CA ASP A 162 12.17 -26.28 -2.09
C ASP A 162 11.94 -25.39 -3.33
N LEU A 163 11.88 -24.07 -3.14
CA LEU A 163 11.54 -23.11 -4.21
C LEU A 163 12.66 -22.84 -5.22
N LYS A 164 13.85 -23.41 -5.02
CA LYS A 164 15.01 -23.19 -5.92
C LYS A 164 14.95 -24.02 -7.19
N SER A 165 14.28 -25.16 -7.15
CA SER A 165 14.13 -26.02 -8.33
C SER A 165 13.01 -25.51 -9.21
N GLU A 166 13.16 -25.69 -10.52
CA GLU A 166 12.09 -25.46 -11.49
C GLU A 166 10.90 -26.37 -11.14
N ASN A 167 9.68 -25.82 -11.13
CA ASN A 167 8.46 -26.60 -11.03
C ASN A 167 7.28 -25.85 -11.68
N VAL A 168 7.17 -25.99 -13.01
CA VAL A 168 6.11 -25.34 -13.79
C VAL A 168 4.71 -25.84 -13.39
N GLY A 169 4.55 -27.12 -13.04
CA GLY A 169 3.26 -27.67 -12.62
C GLY A 169 2.72 -27.01 -11.35
N ALA A 170 3.54 -26.96 -10.29
CA ALA A 170 3.12 -26.28 -9.07
C ALA A 170 3.00 -24.76 -9.25
N LEU A 171 3.80 -24.16 -10.14
CA LEU A 171 3.62 -22.76 -10.50
C LEU A 171 2.23 -22.55 -11.11
N GLN A 172 1.83 -23.39 -12.08
CA GLN A 172 0.52 -23.34 -12.73
C GLN A 172 -0.63 -23.49 -11.73
N ASP A 173 -0.53 -24.42 -10.78
CA ASP A 173 -1.51 -24.57 -9.70
C ASP A 173 -1.62 -23.30 -8.84
N GLY A 174 -0.52 -22.58 -8.64
CA GLY A 174 -0.48 -21.32 -7.92
C GLY A 174 -0.93 -20.08 -8.70
N LEU A 175 -1.07 -20.15 -10.03
CA LEU A 175 -1.48 -19.02 -10.87
C LEU A 175 -2.89 -18.54 -10.54
N GLU A 176 -3.74 -19.41 -9.99
CA GLU A 176 -5.09 -19.03 -9.56
C GLU A 176 -5.09 -17.92 -8.50
N ASN A 177 -4.04 -17.83 -7.68
CA ASN A 177 -3.86 -16.71 -6.76
C ASN A 177 -3.65 -15.38 -7.51
N LEU A 178 -2.77 -15.37 -8.53
CA LEU A 178 -2.54 -14.20 -9.38
C LEU A 178 -3.81 -13.81 -10.15
N GLY A 179 -4.48 -14.80 -10.76
CA GLY A 179 -5.74 -14.61 -11.48
C GLY A 179 -6.83 -14.03 -10.59
N ARG A 180 -6.91 -14.45 -9.32
CA ARG A 180 -7.86 -13.86 -8.36
C ARG A 180 -7.58 -12.38 -8.11
N HIS A 181 -6.31 -11.99 -7.95
CA HIS A 181 -5.97 -10.58 -7.78
C HIS A 181 -6.25 -9.74 -9.04
N LEU A 182 -5.96 -10.27 -10.23
CA LEU A 182 -6.30 -9.59 -11.50
C LEU A 182 -7.81 -9.36 -11.64
N ARG A 183 -8.64 -10.37 -11.34
CA ARG A 183 -10.10 -10.22 -11.34
C ARG A 183 -10.61 -9.23 -10.30
N ASN A 184 -9.94 -9.11 -9.15
CA ASN A 184 -10.28 -8.11 -8.14
C ASN A 184 -9.93 -6.71 -8.60
N ILE A 185 -8.75 -6.52 -9.19
CA ILE A 185 -8.31 -5.22 -9.73
C ILE A 185 -9.24 -4.78 -10.87
N GLY A 186 -9.61 -5.69 -11.77
CA GLY A 186 -10.53 -5.42 -12.88
C GLY A 186 -11.90 -4.89 -12.43
N GLN A 187 -12.37 -5.22 -11.22
CA GLN A 187 -13.62 -4.68 -10.67
C GLN A 187 -13.55 -3.18 -10.33
N PHE A 188 -12.36 -2.62 -10.17
CA PHE A 188 -12.16 -1.18 -9.95
C PHE A 188 -12.11 -0.38 -11.26
N GLY A 189 -12.07 -1.06 -12.42
CA GLY A 189 -12.04 -0.40 -13.73
C GLY A 189 -10.74 0.35 -14.01
N VAL A 190 -9.63 -0.04 -13.38
CA VAL A 190 -8.29 0.53 -13.60
C VAL A 190 -7.45 -0.48 -14.36
N PRO A 191 -6.75 -0.09 -15.45
CA PRO A 191 -5.92 -1.01 -16.21
C PRO A 191 -4.77 -1.55 -15.35
N ALA A 192 -4.48 -2.84 -15.53
CA ALA A 192 -3.48 -3.55 -14.74
C ALA A 192 -2.39 -4.14 -15.63
N VAL A 193 -1.17 -4.16 -15.11
CA VAL A 193 0.00 -4.83 -15.69
C VAL A 193 0.63 -5.72 -14.62
N VAL A 194 1.24 -6.83 -15.03
CA VAL A 194 1.96 -7.71 -14.10
C VAL A 194 3.46 -7.50 -14.23
N ALA A 195 4.12 -7.26 -13.10
CA ALA A 195 5.57 -7.17 -12.99
C ALA A 195 6.11 -8.43 -12.29
N ILE A 196 6.91 -9.22 -12.99
CA ILE A 196 7.58 -10.40 -12.42
C ILE A 196 8.95 -9.99 -11.95
N ASN A 197 9.12 -9.93 -10.63
CA ASN A 197 10.43 -9.66 -10.05
C ASN A 197 11.32 -10.90 -10.22
N LYS A 198 12.36 -10.79 -11.04
CA LYS A 198 13.18 -11.89 -11.52
C LYS A 198 14.18 -12.35 -10.46
N PHE A 199 14.25 -13.65 -10.21
CA PHE A 199 15.28 -14.29 -9.40
C PHE A 199 16.21 -15.15 -10.26
N VAL A 200 17.43 -15.36 -9.77
CA VAL A 200 18.50 -16.14 -10.45
C VAL A 200 18.07 -17.57 -10.78
N ALA A 201 17.19 -18.15 -9.97
CA ALA A 201 16.71 -19.52 -10.13
C ALA A 201 15.45 -19.65 -11.00
N ASP A 202 14.85 -18.54 -11.42
CA ASP A 202 13.66 -18.56 -12.25
C ASP A 202 14.04 -18.98 -13.67
N THR A 203 13.26 -19.86 -14.28
CA THR A 203 13.55 -20.38 -15.62
C THR A 203 12.64 -19.75 -16.67
N PRO A 204 13.05 -19.71 -17.96
CA PRO A 204 12.19 -19.21 -19.04
C PRO A 204 10.84 -19.92 -19.08
N ALA A 205 10.80 -21.24 -18.83
CA ALA A 205 9.56 -22.01 -18.82
C ALA A 205 8.58 -21.57 -17.71
N GLU A 206 9.09 -21.22 -16.52
CA GLU A 206 8.29 -20.69 -15.43
C GLU A 206 7.72 -19.31 -15.77
N ILE A 207 8.54 -18.43 -16.36
CA ILE A 207 8.10 -17.10 -16.77
C ILE A 207 7.07 -17.16 -17.91
N ASP A 208 7.31 -18.02 -18.91
CA ASP A 208 6.39 -18.20 -20.03
C ASP A 208 5.03 -18.75 -19.56
N ALA A 209 5.01 -19.63 -18.55
CA ALA A 209 3.76 -20.09 -17.95
C ALA A 209 2.96 -18.95 -17.31
N ILE A 210 3.63 -18.02 -16.60
CA ILE A 210 2.98 -16.83 -16.05
C ILE A 210 2.45 -15.92 -17.17
N ARG A 211 3.27 -15.66 -18.19
CA ARG A 211 2.88 -14.83 -19.34
C ARG A 211 1.66 -15.39 -20.04
N ASN A 212 1.66 -16.69 -20.33
CA ASN A 212 0.56 -17.38 -20.99
C ASN A 212 -0.75 -17.27 -20.21
N TYR A 213 -0.70 -17.44 -18.89
CA TYR A 213 -1.89 -17.31 -18.06
C TYR A 213 -2.41 -15.87 -17.99
N CYS A 214 -1.53 -14.87 -17.85
CA CYS A 214 -1.93 -13.47 -17.84
C CYS A 214 -2.55 -12.99 -19.18
N MET A 215 -2.15 -13.59 -20.31
CA MET A 215 -2.77 -13.31 -21.61
C MET A 215 -4.27 -13.64 -21.63
N GLU A 216 -4.73 -14.63 -20.88
CA GLU A 216 -6.16 -14.95 -20.75
C GLU A 216 -6.98 -13.81 -20.12
N PHE A 217 -6.31 -12.93 -19.37
CA PHE A 217 -6.91 -11.73 -18.78
C PHE A 217 -6.68 -10.47 -19.62
N GLY A 218 -5.99 -10.58 -20.76
CA GLY A 218 -5.58 -9.42 -21.57
C GLY A 218 -4.56 -8.52 -20.86
N VAL A 219 -3.75 -9.07 -19.95
CA VAL A 219 -2.80 -8.33 -19.14
C VAL A 219 -1.37 -8.63 -19.59
N GLU A 220 -0.60 -7.58 -19.87
CA GLU A 220 0.82 -7.71 -20.22
C GLU A 220 1.68 -8.06 -19.00
N VAL A 221 2.76 -8.81 -19.26
CA VAL A 221 3.69 -9.30 -18.23
C VAL A 221 5.11 -8.85 -18.57
N PHE A 222 5.75 -8.18 -17.60
CA PHE A 222 7.12 -7.70 -17.72
C PHE A 222 8.03 -8.39 -16.71
N GLU A 223 9.10 -8.99 -17.19
CA GLU A 223 10.21 -9.40 -16.33
C GLU A 223 10.96 -8.16 -15.86
N CYS A 224 11.19 -8.06 -14.56
CA CYS A 224 11.79 -6.92 -13.92
C CYS A 224 13.09 -7.33 -13.22
N SER A 225 14.20 -6.69 -13.59
CA SER A 225 15.54 -6.94 -13.01
C SER A 225 16.09 -5.74 -12.25
N HIS A 226 15.23 -4.80 -11.85
CA HIS A 226 15.63 -3.57 -11.16
C HIS A 226 16.45 -3.75 -9.88
N TRP A 227 16.40 -4.94 -9.25
CA TRP A 227 17.25 -5.27 -8.11
C TRP A 227 18.74 -5.38 -8.51
N ALA A 228 19.03 -5.90 -9.71
CA ALA A 228 20.39 -6.07 -10.23
C ALA A 228 20.81 -4.91 -11.14
N ASP A 229 19.89 -4.43 -11.98
CA ASP A 229 20.19 -3.52 -13.10
C ASP A 229 19.67 -2.09 -12.88
N GLY A 230 19.14 -1.76 -11.70
CA GLY A 230 18.57 -0.44 -11.41
C GLY A 230 17.38 -0.09 -12.31
N GLY A 231 17.18 1.19 -12.62
CA GLY A 231 16.07 1.67 -13.44
C GLY A 231 16.02 1.01 -14.83
N ALA A 232 17.19 0.68 -15.41
CA ALA A 232 17.28 0.03 -16.72
C ALA A 232 16.58 -1.34 -16.75
N GLY A 233 16.58 -2.06 -15.63
CA GLY A 233 15.89 -3.36 -15.49
C GLY A 233 14.35 -3.29 -15.48
N THR A 234 13.78 -2.09 -15.63
CA THR A 234 12.32 -1.82 -15.61
C THR A 234 11.85 -0.88 -16.71
N GLU A 235 12.71 -0.49 -17.66
CA GLU A 235 12.38 0.51 -18.68
C GLU A 235 11.16 0.12 -19.52
N ALA A 236 11.07 -1.15 -19.94
CA ALA A 236 9.93 -1.66 -20.71
C ALA A 236 8.61 -1.58 -19.92
N LEU A 237 8.63 -1.96 -18.62
CA LEU A 237 7.48 -1.82 -17.73
C LEU A 237 7.10 -0.34 -17.58
N ALA A 238 8.07 0.54 -17.38
CA ALA A 238 7.85 1.97 -17.20
C ALA A 238 7.17 2.60 -18.44
N HIS A 239 7.64 2.29 -19.64
CA HIS A 239 7.02 2.77 -20.88
C HIS A 239 5.58 2.27 -21.04
N HIS A 240 5.32 1.00 -20.74
CA HIS A 240 3.97 0.45 -20.81
C HIS A 240 3.04 1.11 -19.78
N VAL A 241 3.48 1.25 -18.53
CA VAL A 241 2.69 1.90 -17.46
C VAL A 241 2.41 3.37 -17.79
N ALA A 242 3.39 4.12 -18.31
CA ALA A 242 3.19 5.49 -18.75
C ALA A 242 2.15 5.55 -19.88
N GLY A 243 2.25 4.65 -20.86
CA GLY A 243 1.27 4.52 -21.94
C GLY A 243 -0.15 4.25 -21.43
N LEU A 244 -0.31 3.35 -20.46
CA LEU A 244 -1.62 3.11 -19.83
C LEU A 244 -2.14 4.36 -19.11
N ALA A 245 -1.30 5.01 -18.31
CA ALA A 245 -1.69 6.19 -17.54
C ALA A 245 -2.11 7.38 -18.43
N ASP A 246 -1.49 7.52 -19.60
CA ASP A 246 -1.79 8.61 -20.54
C ASP A 246 -3.09 8.40 -21.34
N THR A 247 -3.67 7.19 -21.33
CA THR A 247 -4.90 6.88 -22.09
C THR A 247 -6.20 7.39 -21.44
N GLY A 248 -6.15 7.81 -20.17
CA GLY A 248 -7.29 8.35 -19.41
C GLY A 248 -8.30 7.32 -18.96
#